data_AF-A0AAP3AK85-F1
#
_entry.id   AF-A0AAP3AK85-F1
#
_cell.length_a   1.000
_cell.length_b   1.000
_cell.length_c   1.000
_cell.angle_alpha   90.00
_cell.angle_beta   90.00
_cell.angle_gamma   90.00
#
_symmetry.space_group_name_H-M   'P 1'
#
loop_
_entity.id
_entity.type
_entity.pdbx_description
1 polymer ?
#
loop_
_entity_poly.entity_id
_entity_poly.type
_entity_poly.pdbx_seq_one_letter_code
_entity_poly.pdbx_strand_id
1 'polypeptide(L)'
;MKYLRQILLFILIYCIVAIFCIVGQSLLFQYPLSLHFLIAFLHFLGLITVGGVGLFKKDIMGFVYMAFMILKMGAFLYLFYVFPDLKKQLMVSVGLYFFYLLIETVLIISLISKNLKSQQKS
;
A
#
# COMPACT_ATOMS: atom_id res chain seq x y z
N MET A 1 -9.65 -11.99 -19.60
CA MET A 1 -8.87 -12.70 -18.54
C MET A 1 -7.39 -12.29 -18.39
N LYS A 2 -6.72 -11.59 -19.33
CA LYS A 2 -5.30 -11.21 -19.19
C LYS A 2 -5.00 -10.28 -17.99
N TYR A 3 -5.91 -9.36 -17.65
CA TYR A 3 -5.74 -8.40 -16.54
C TYR A 3 -5.86 -9.03 -15.15
N LEU A 4 -6.75 -10.02 -15.00
CA LEU A 4 -6.97 -10.70 -13.71
C LEU A 4 -5.69 -11.37 -13.21
N ARG A 5 -4.95 -12.06 -14.09
CA ARG A 5 -3.68 -12.72 -13.75
C ARG A 5 -2.59 -11.73 -13.36
N GLN A 6 -2.57 -10.53 -13.95
CA GLN A 6 -1.60 -9.49 -13.60
C GLN A 6 -1.91 -8.89 -12.24
N ILE A 7 -3.18 -8.55 -11.98
CA ILE A 7 -3.63 -8.04 -10.68
C ILE A 7 -3.31 -9.06 -9.57
N LEU A 8 -3.57 -10.35 -9.81
CA LEU A 8 -3.22 -11.42 -8.88
C LEU A 8 -1.71 -11.50 -8.59
N LEU A 9 -0.86 -11.34 -9.61
CA LEU A 9 0.59 -11.30 -9.44
C LEU A 9 1.05 -10.08 -8.62
N PHE A 10 0.44 -8.92 -8.85
CA PHE A 10 0.74 -7.72 -8.07
C PHE A 10 0.29 -7.84 -6.62
N ILE A 11 -0.89 -8.40 -6.37
CA ILE A 11 -1.38 -8.72 -5.02
C ILE A 11 -0.43 -9.72 -4.36
N LEU A 12 -0.02 -10.77 -5.07
CA LEU A 12 0.91 -11.77 -4.56
C LEU A 12 2.27 -11.16 -4.17
N ILE A 13 2.83 -10.30 -5.02
CA ILE A 13 4.10 -9.58 -4.72
C ILE A 13 3.91 -8.67 -3.50
N TYR A 14 2.79 -7.95 -3.43
CA TYR A 14 2.49 -7.09 -2.28
C TYR A 14 2.38 -7.91 -0.98
N CYS A 15 1.72 -9.07 -1.01
CA CYS A 15 1.64 -10.01 0.10
C CYS A 15 3.00 -10.58 0.50
N ILE A 16 3.90 -10.88 -0.45
CA ILE A 16 5.25 -11.36 -0.12
C ILE A 16 6.05 -10.27 0.60
N VAL A 17 5.99 -9.02 0.10
CA VAL A 17 6.64 -7.87 0.75
C VAL A 17 6.03 -7.61 2.14
N ALA A 18 4.72 -7.78 2.28
CA ALA A 18 4.02 -7.76 3.56
C ALA A 18 4.61 -8.72 4.57
N ILE A 19 4.70 -9.99 4.17
CA ILE A 19 5.14 -11.08 5.02
C ILE A 19 6.59 -10.83 5.40
N PHE A 20 7.42 -10.33 4.48
CA PHE A 20 8.80 -9.98 4.80
C PHE A 20 8.89 -8.82 5.82
N CYS A 21 8.02 -7.81 5.72
CA CYS A 21 7.93 -6.74 6.73
C CYS A 21 7.39 -7.23 8.08
N ILE A 22 6.43 -8.16 8.09
CA ILE A 22 5.85 -8.76 9.31
C ILE A 22 6.84 -9.73 9.96
N VAL A 23 7.58 -10.52 9.17
CA VAL A 23 8.64 -11.40 9.68
C VAL A 23 9.81 -10.56 10.19
N GLY A 24 10.17 -9.48 9.51
CA GLY A 24 11.10 -8.47 10.05
C GLY A 24 10.63 -7.85 11.38
N GLN A 25 9.31 -7.80 11.64
CA GLN A 25 8.75 -7.37 12.92
C GLN A 25 8.82 -8.41 14.03
N SER A 26 8.95 -9.70 13.72
CA SER A 26 9.21 -10.71 14.75
C SER A 26 10.58 -10.53 15.44
N LEU A 27 11.47 -9.70 14.89
CA LEU A 27 12.68 -9.20 15.57
C LEU A 27 12.43 -7.91 16.40
N LEU A 28 11.27 -7.28 16.25
CA LEU A 28 10.88 -5.97 16.81
C LEU A 28 9.72 -6.08 17.83
N PHE A 29 9.57 -7.20 18.52
CA PHE A 29 8.54 -7.51 19.54
C PHE A 29 8.43 -6.51 20.72
N GLN A 30 9.25 -5.45 20.75
CA GLN A 30 9.23 -4.41 21.78
C GLN A 30 8.35 -3.20 21.46
N TYR A 31 7.75 -3.13 20.26
CA TYR A 31 6.91 -1.98 19.88
C TYR A 31 5.48 -2.08 20.42
N PRO A 32 4.84 -0.93 20.73
CA PRO A 32 3.48 -0.88 21.25
C PRO A 32 2.47 -1.46 20.26
N LEU A 33 1.33 -1.93 20.78
CA LEU A 33 0.21 -2.48 19.99
C LEU A 33 -0.28 -1.51 18.90
N SER A 34 -0.17 -0.20 19.15
CA SER A 34 -0.52 0.86 18.20
C SER A 34 0.30 0.79 16.90
N LEU A 35 1.58 0.42 16.95
CA LEU A 35 2.39 0.26 15.75
C LEU A 35 1.99 -0.98 14.96
N HIS A 36 1.73 -2.10 15.64
CA HIS A 36 1.24 -3.32 15.00
C HIS A 36 -0.09 -3.06 14.27
N PHE A 37 -0.99 -2.31 14.91
CA PHE A 37 -2.23 -1.88 14.28
C PHE A 37 -1.99 -0.95 13.09
N LEU A 38 -1.08 0.02 13.21
CA LEU A 38 -0.72 0.92 12.11
C LEU A 38 -0.19 0.15 10.89
N ILE A 39 0.67 -0.83 11.11
CA ILE A 39 1.23 -1.67 10.06
C ILE A 39 0.11 -2.48 9.38
N ALA A 40 -0.72 -3.18 10.16
CA ALA A 40 -1.83 -3.95 9.62
C ALA A 40 -2.81 -3.06 8.84
N PHE A 41 -3.07 -1.86 9.36
CA PHE A 41 -3.93 -0.87 8.73
C PHE A 41 -3.38 -0.41 7.37
N LEU A 42 -2.11 0.01 7.32
CA LEU A 42 -1.45 0.42 6.08
C LEU A 42 -1.41 -0.71 5.05
N HIS A 43 -1.19 -1.94 5.53
CA HIS A 43 -1.17 -3.12 4.68
C HIS A 43 -2.53 -3.38 4.03
N PHE A 44 -3.59 -3.38 4.83
CA PHE A 44 -4.95 -3.60 4.34
C PHE A 44 -5.38 -2.50 3.36
N LEU A 45 -5.04 -1.24 3.65
CA LEU A 45 -5.30 -0.12 2.77
C LEU A 45 -4.51 -0.21 1.46
N GLY A 46 -3.26 -0.68 1.50
CA GLY A 46 -2.47 -0.98 0.30
C GLY A 46 -3.11 -2.05 -0.58
N LEU A 47 -3.56 -3.16 0.00
CA LEU A 47 -4.28 -4.21 -0.74
C LEU A 47 -5.55 -3.69 -1.41
N ILE A 48 -6.36 -2.90 -0.68
CA ILE A 48 -7.57 -2.29 -1.23
C ILE A 48 -7.23 -1.38 -2.40
N THR A 49 -6.17 -0.58 -2.30
CA THR A 49 -5.81 0.34 -3.37
C THR A 49 -5.23 -0.38 -4.57
N VAL A 50 -4.31 -1.33 -4.41
CA VAL A 50 -3.77 -2.10 -5.55
C VAL A 50 -4.87 -2.93 -6.23
N GLY A 51 -5.72 -3.60 -5.45
CA GLY A 51 -6.86 -4.34 -5.96
C GLY A 51 -7.90 -3.44 -6.63
N GLY A 52 -8.29 -2.35 -5.95
CA GLY A 52 -9.28 -1.39 -6.42
C GLY A 52 -8.84 -0.68 -7.70
N VAL A 53 -7.64 -0.09 -7.70
CA VAL A 53 -7.05 0.58 -8.88
C VAL A 53 -6.98 -0.38 -10.08
N GLY A 54 -6.63 -1.65 -9.85
CA GLY A 54 -6.59 -2.68 -10.89
C GLY A 54 -7.92 -2.98 -11.58
N LEU A 55 -9.06 -2.69 -10.95
CA LEU A 55 -10.40 -2.92 -11.51
C LEU A 55 -10.87 -1.79 -12.44
N PHE A 56 -10.27 -0.60 -12.36
CA PHE A 56 -10.68 0.54 -13.16
C PHE A 56 -10.04 0.57 -14.55
N LYS A 57 -10.69 1.29 -15.47
CA LYS A 57 -10.11 1.57 -16.79
C LYS A 57 -8.83 2.40 -16.63
N LYS A 58 -7.86 2.13 -17.50
CA LYS A 58 -6.51 2.69 -17.45
C LYS A 58 -6.49 4.22 -17.42
N ASP A 59 -7.40 4.86 -18.15
CA ASP A 59 -7.47 6.32 -18.32
C ASP A 59 -7.77 7.05 -17.01
N ILE A 60 -8.45 6.39 -16.08
CA ILE A 60 -8.80 6.91 -14.75
C ILE A 60 -7.99 6.28 -13.62
N MET A 61 -7.15 5.29 -13.92
CA MET A 61 -6.42 4.49 -12.94
C MET A 61 -5.49 5.35 -12.06
N GLY A 62 -4.82 6.34 -12.66
CA GLY A 62 -4.01 7.33 -11.93
C GLY A 62 -4.84 8.27 -11.04
N PHE A 63 -6.03 8.69 -11.50
CA PHE A 63 -6.95 9.51 -10.70
C PHE A 63 -7.52 8.74 -9.51
N VAL A 64 -7.90 7.48 -9.72
CA VAL A 64 -8.37 6.58 -8.64
C VAL A 64 -7.26 6.37 -7.62
N TYR A 65 -6.01 6.15 -8.07
CA TYR A 65 -4.87 6.04 -7.17
C TYR A 65 -4.66 7.31 -6.33
N MET A 66 -4.73 8.49 -6.93
CA MET A 66 -4.64 9.77 -6.21
C MET A 66 -5.77 9.95 -5.18
N ALA A 67 -7.00 9.51 -5.49
CA ALA A 67 -8.09 9.54 -4.52
C ALA A 67 -7.80 8.63 -3.31
N PHE A 68 -7.26 7.43 -3.54
CA PHE A 68 -6.84 6.53 -2.46
C PHE A 68 -5.67 7.08 -1.63
N MET A 69 -4.71 7.77 -2.26
CA MET A 69 -3.61 8.45 -1.57
C MET A 69 -4.12 9.49 -0.56
N ILE A 70 -5.08 10.32 -0.97
CA ILE A 70 -5.68 11.35 -0.10
C ILE A 70 -6.42 10.68 1.07
N LEU A 71 -7.21 9.64 0.78
CA LEU A 71 -7.92 8.85 1.79
C LEU A 71 -6.96 8.22 2.81
N LYS A 72 -5.84 7.65 2.34
CA LYS A 72 -4.78 7.09 3.20
C LYS A 72 -4.14 8.13 4.09
N MET A 73 -3.83 9.30 3.55
CA MET A 73 -3.22 10.36 4.33
C MET A 73 -4.18 10.85 5.43
N GLY A 74 -5.46 11.03 5.11
CA GLY A 74 -6.48 11.36 6.09
C GLY A 74 -6.61 10.29 7.18
N ALA A 75 -6.62 9.01 6.79
CA ALA A 75 -6.73 7.92 7.74
C ALA A 75 -5.48 7.75 8.63
N PHE A 76 -4.29 7.96 8.07
CA PHE A 76 -3.04 7.98 8.82
C PHE A 76 -3.02 9.10 9.86
N LEU A 77 -3.45 10.32 9.47
CA LEU A 77 -3.59 11.45 10.39
C LEU A 77 -4.62 11.16 11.50
N TYR A 78 -5.73 10.51 11.17
CA TYR A 78 -6.73 10.09 12.15
C TYR A 78 -6.15 9.11 13.17
N LEU A 79 -5.39 8.10 12.73
CA LEU A 79 -4.72 7.18 13.64
C LEU A 79 -3.68 7.89 14.53
N PHE A 80 -2.98 8.87 13.98
CA PHE A 80 -2.07 9.71 14.73
C PHE A 80 -2.75 10.55 15.81
N TYR A 81 -3.99 10.97 15.56
CA TYR A 81 -4.81 11.68 16.53
C TYR A 81 -5.29 10.74 17.65
N VAL A 82 -5.81 9.56 17.28
CA VAL A 82 -6.40 8.58 18.20
C VAL A 82 -5.35 7.88 19.08
N PHE A 83 -4.18 7.55 18.54
CA PHE A 83 -3.12 6.83 19.25
C PHE A 83 -1.96 7.76 19.62
N PRO A 84 -1.91 8.31 20.85
CA PRO A 84 -0.84 9.22 21.26
C PRO A 84 0.54 8.56 21.28
N ASP A 85 0.62 7.23 21.42
CA ASP A 85 1.89 6.51 21.37
C ASP A 85 2.54 6.53 19.98
N LEU A 86 1.75 6.68 18.91
CA LEU A 86 2.30 6.88 17.55
C LEU A 86 3.02 8.23 17.44
N LYS A 87 2.63 9.23 18.26
CA LYS A 87 3.32 10.53 18.34
C LYS A 87 4.68 10.41 19.03
N LYS A 88 4.81 9.54 20.03
CA LYS A 88 6.11 9.27 20.69
C LYS A 88 7.09 8.59 19.73
N GLN A 89 6.57 7.79 18.80
CA GLN A 89 7.35 7.09 17.79
C GLN A 89 7.18 7.71 16.39
N LEU A 90 7.00 9.04 16.33
CA LEU A 90 6.68 9.79 15.10
C LEU A 90 7.55 9.37 13.92
N MET A 91 8.86 9.33 14.11
CA MET A 91 9.83 9.05 13.04
C MET A 91 9.67 7.63 12.48
N VAL A 92 9.39 6.64 13.34
CA VAL A 92 9.16 5.24 12.93
C VAL A 92 7.81 5.12 12.22
N SER A 93 6.75 5.69 12.80
CA SER A 93 5.39 5.65 12.25
C SER A 93 5.31 6.31 10.87
N VAL A 94 5.94 7.49 10.71
CA VAL A 94 6.01 8.22 9.43
C VAL A 94 6.92 7.48 8.44
N GLY A 95 8.06 6.95 8.89
CA GLY A 95 8.95 6.15 8.05
C GLY A 95 8.26 4.92 7.48
N LEU A 96 7.51 4.19 8.30
CA LEU A 96 6.70 3.04 7.86
C LEU A 96 5.64 3.45 6.85
N TYR A 97 4.95 4.57 7.09
CA TYR A 97 3.96 5.10 6.15
C TYR A 97 4.56 5.40 4.77
N PHE A 98 5.69 6.12 4.73
CA PHE A 98 6.39 6.43 3.48
C PHE A 98 6.92 5.18 2.78
N PHE A 99 7.47 4.22 3.52
CA PHE A 99 7.97 2.97 2.96
C PHE A 99 6.84 2.19 2.26
N TYR A 100 5.69 2.05 2.92
CA TYR A 100 4.51 1.42 2.35
C TYR A 100 3.98 2.14 1.11
N LEU A 101 3.91 3.47 1.17
CA LEU A 101 3.54 4.32 0.03
C LEU A 101 4.47 4.15 -1.17
N LEU A 102 5.77 4.06 -0.93
CA LEU A 102 6.77 3.93 -1.99
C LEU A 102 6.62 2.59 -2.71
N ILE A 103 6.53 1.48 -1.96
CA ILE A 103 6.30 0.14 -2.54
C ILE A 103 5.01 0.15 -3.38
N GLU A 104 3.94 0.68 -2.82
CA GLU A 104 2.66 0.73 -3.50
C GLU A 104 2.71 1.57 -4.78
N THR A 105 3.32 2.75 -4.71
CA THR A 105 3.50 3.64 -5.87
C THR A 105 4.27 2.92 -6.99
N VAL A 106 5.34 2.20 -6.65
CA VAL A 106 6.12 1.41 -7.62
C VAL A 106 5.25 0.32 -8.26
N LEU A 107 4.42 -0.37 -7.47
CA LEU A 107 3.52 -1.41 -7.99
C LEU A 107 2.46 -0.82 -8.93
N ILE A 108 1.83 0.29 -8.57
CA ILE A 108 0.82 0.96 -9.40
C ILE A 108 1.43 1.51 -10.68
N ILE A 109 2.59 2.17 -10.63
CA ILE A 109 3.30 2.64 -11.83
C ILE A 109 3.66 1.47 -12.75
N SER A 110 4.14 0.37 -12.18
CA SER A 110 4.47 -0.85 -12.94
C SER A 110 3.21 -1.47 -13.57
N LEU A 111 2.08 -1.45 -12.87
CA LEU A 111 0.80 -1.91 -13.36
C LEU A 111 0.31 -1.04 -14.53
N ILE A 112 0.34 0.30 -14.40
CA ILE A 112 -0.02 1.25 -15.47
C ILE A 112 0.91 1.10 -16.69
N SER A 113 2.23 0.99 -16.46
CA SER A 113 3.25 0.89 -17.52
C SER A 113 3.18 -0.43 -18.31
N LYS A 114 2.96 -1.56 -17.64
CA LYS A 114 2.74 -2.85 -18.34
C LYS A 114 1.45 -2.86 -19.15
N ASN A 115 0.43 -2.13 -18.69
CA ASN A 115 -0.83 -1.92 -19.41
C ASN A 115 -0.66 -1.03 -20.66
N LEU A 116 0.38 -0.15 -20.71
CA LEU A 116 0.78 0.58 -21.93
C LEU A 116 1.43 -0.34 -22.95
N LYS A 117 2.41 -1.16 -22.53
CA LYS A 117 3.12 -2.07 -23.44
C LYS A 117 2.23 -3.15 -24.07
N SER A 118 1.16 -3.61 -23.40
CA SER A 118 0.30 -4.66 -23.98
C SER A 118 -0.66 -4.15 -25.04
N GLN A 119 -1.04 -2.87 -25.03
CA GLN A 119 -1.92 -2.30 -26.06
C GLN A 119 -1.17 -1.81 -27.29
N GLN A 120 0.11 -1.46 -27.16
CA GLN A 120 0.96 -1.08 -28.30
C GLN A 120 1.38 -2.28 -29.19
N LYS A 121 1.02 -3.50 -28.79
CA LYS A 121 1.25 -4.76 -29.52
C LYS A 121 -0.04 -5.38 -30.10
N SER A 122 -1.17 -4.68 -29.98
CA SER A 122 -2.46 -5.06 -30.59
C SER A 122 -2.77 -4.15 -31.76
#